data_AF-A0A954AB25-F1
#
_entry.id   AF-A0A954AB25-F1
#
_cell.length_a   1.000
_cell.length_b   1.000
_cell.length_c   1.000
_cell.angle_alpha   90.00
_cell.angle_beta   90.00
_cell.angle_gamma   90.00
#
_symmetry.space_group_name_H-M   'P 1'
#
loop_
_entity.id
_entity.type
_entity.pdbx_description
1 polymer ?
#
loop_
_entity_poly.entity_id
_entity_poly.type
_entity_poly.pdbx_seq_one_letter_code
_entity_poly.pdbx_strand_id
1 'polypeptide(L)' 'MSDFAPVPGMEFEAPIVELENKIEELLSFTQTTDVDLSGQIDELRRKCDEKKRAIYAHLTPWQKVQIARHPKRPLVTD' A
#
# COMPACT_ATOMS: atom_id res chain seq x y z
N MET A 1 15.94 6.61 2.42
CA MET A 1 15.73 5.16 2.69
C MET A 1 15.02 5.05 4.03
N SER A 2 13.97 4.23 4.09
CA SER A 2 13.02 4.06 5.21
C SER A 2 11.92 5.13 5.30
N ASP A 3 10.98 5.06 4.35
CA ASP A 3 9.73 5.83 4.31
C ASP A 3 8.51 5.00 4.80
N PHE A 4 8.77 3.83 5.39
CA PHE A 4 7.77 2.87 5.88
C PHE A 4 7.60 2.90 7.41
N ALA A 5 7.77 4.07 8.04
CA ALA A 5 7.38 4.20 9.44
C ALA A 5 5.83 4.19 9.48
N PRO A 6 5.19 3.31 10.27
CA PRO A 6 3.75 3.31 10.43
C PRO A 6 3.32 4.68 10.94
N VAL A 7 2.59 5.42 10.11
CA VAL A 7 2.13 6.75 10.47
C VAL A 7 1.02 6.57 11.52
N PRO A 8 1.19 7.10 12.74
CA PRO A 8 0.20 6.94 13.79
C PRO A 8 -1.15 7.48 13.31
N GLY A 9 -2.16 6.60 13.24
CA GLY A 9 -3.51 6.92 12.77
C GLY A 9 -3.91 6.36 11.40
N MET A 10 -3.00 5.77 10.62
CA MET A 10 -3.35 5.06 9.37
C MET A 10 -3.34 3.55 9.53
N GLU A 11 -3.81 3.06 10.68
CA GLU A 11 -3.91 1.62 10.98
C GLU A 11 -4.79 0.87 9.97
N PHE A 12 -5.75 1.58 9.33
CA PHE A 12 -6.57 1.02 8.26
C PHE A 12 -5.80 0.73 6.97
N GLU A 13 -4.60 1.30 6.79
CA GLU A 13 -3.71 1.02 5.65
C GLU A 13 -2.73 -0.12 5.93
N ALA A 14 -2.58 -0.58 7.18
CA ALA A 14 -1.74 -1.71 7.53
C ALA A 14 -1.91 -2.95 6.61
N PRO A 15 -3.14 -3.43 6.33
CA PRO A 15 -3.33 -4.60 5.46
C PRO A 15 -2.94 -4.35 3.99
N ILE A 16 -2.86 -3.09 3.55
CA ILE A 16 -2.39 -2.71 2.22
C ILE A 16 -0.87 -2.75 2.20
N VAL A 17 -0.24 -2.09 3.19
CA VAL A 17 1.22 -2.03 3.34
C VAL A 17 1.83 -3.44 3.44
N GLU A 18 1.19 -4.35 4.19
CA GLU A 18 1.63 -5.74 4.27
C GLU A 18 1.64 -6.45 2.91
N LEU A 19 0.62 -6.22 2.07
CA LEU A 19 0.56 -6.80 0.73
C LEU A 19 1.60 -6.17 -0.21
N GLU A 20 1.82 -4.86 -0.12
CA GLU A 20 2.83 -4.17 -0.92
C GLU A 20 4.24 -4.64 -0.56
N ASN A 21 4.56 -4.75 0.72
CA ASN A 21 5.84 -5.30 1.18
C ASN A 21 6.06 -6.71 0.63
N LYS A 22 5.03 -7.56 0.69
CA LYS A 22 5.12 -8.93 0.18
C LYS A 22 5.33 -8.98 -1.34
N ILE A 23 4.71 -8.07 -2.08
CA ILE A 23 4.93 -7.92 -3.53
C ILE A 23 6.38 -7.48 -3.81
N GLU A 24 6.91 -6.52 -3.04
CA GLU A 24 8.30 -6.06 -3.18
C GLU A 24 9.31 -7.15 -2.85
N GLU A 25 9.07 -7.94 -1.81
CA GLU A 25 9.90 -9.10 -1.46
C GLU A 25 9.91 -10.13 -2.60
N LEU A 26 8.74 -10.47 -3.15
CA LEU A 26 8.64 -11.40 -4.27
C LEU A 26 9.32 -10.86 -5.52
N LEU A 27 9.16 -9.57 -5.85
CA LEU A 27 9.87 -8.94 -6.96
C LEU A 27 11.38 -9.01 -6.78
N SER A 28 11.88 -8.68 -5.59
CA SER A 28 13.31 -8.77 -5.26
C SER A 28 13.82 -10.21 -5.35
N PHE A 29 13.00 -11.18 -4.96
CA PHE A 29 13.33 -12.60 -5.05
C PHE A 29 13.37 -13.10 -6.51
N THR A 30 12.43 -12.67 -7.36
CA THR A 30 12.45 -12.97 -8.80
C THR A 30 13.61 -12.32 -9.56
N GLN A 31 14.16 -11.22 -9.04
CA GLN A 31 15.35 -10.59 -9.64
C GLN A 31 16.64 -11.34 -9.28
N THR A 32 16.66 -12.01 -8.14
CA THR A 32 17.83 -12.74 -7.63
C THR A 32 17.81 -14.23 -7.99
N THR A 33 16.66 -14.76 -8.42
CA THR A 33 16.44 -16.18 -8.71
C THR A 33 15.78 -16.35 -10.07
N ASP A 34 16.17 -17.38 -10.84
CA ASP A 34 15.54 -17.77 -12.11
C ASP A 34 14.19 -18.49 -11.88
N VAL A 35 13.32 -17.91 -11.07
CA VAL A 35 11.98 -18.45 -10.78
C VAL A 35 10.96 -17.43 -11.25
N ASP A 36 10.08 -17.85 -12.16
CA ASP A 36 8.97 -17.03 -12.61
C ASP A 36 7.83 -17.04 -11.57
N LEU A 37 7.73 -15.94 -10.82
CA LEU A 37 6.60 -15.68 -9.90
C LEU A 37 5.67 -14.58 -10.43
N SER A 38 5.80 -14.22 -11.71
CA SER A 38 5.03 -13.12 -12.33
C SER A 38 3.52 -13.27 -12.12
N GLY A 39 2.97 -14.48 -12.29
CA GLY A 39 1.55 -14.75 -12.05
C GLY A 39 1.10 -14.59 -10.60
N GLN A 40 1.93 -15.00 -9.63
CA GLN A 40 1.62 -14.81 -8.20
C GLN A 40 1.71 -13.33 -7.80
N ILE A 41 2.69 -12.61 -8.36
CA ILE A 41 2.84 -11.17 -8.16
C ILE A 41 1.63 -10.43 -8.72
N ASP A 42 1.14 -10.81 -9.91
CA ASP A 42 -0.04 -10.20 -10.51
C ASP A 42 -1.30 -10.44 -9.67
N GLU A 43 -1.51 -11.66 -9.18
CA GLU A 43 -2.63 -11.98 -8.30
C GLU A 43 -2.56 -11.17 -6.98
N LEU A 44 -1.38 -11.05 -6.38
CA LEU A 44 -1.19 -10.23 -5.18
C LEU A 44 -1.42 -8.75 -5.44
N ARG A 45 -0.97 -8.22 -6.58
CA ARG A 45 -1.23 -6.84 -7.00
C ARG A 45 -2.73 -6.59 -7.14
N ARG A 46 -3.46 -7.50 -7.78
CA ARG A 46 -4.91 -7.40 -7.93
C ARG A 46 -5.62 -7.42 -6.58
N LYS A 47 -5.26 -8.36 -5.69
CA LYS A 47 -5.79 -8.41 -4.32
C LYS A 47 -5.49 -7.14 -3.54
N CYS A 48 -4.28 -6.59 -3.68
CA CYS A 48 -3.88 -5.33 -3.05
C CYS A 48 -4.76 -4.17 -3.54
N ASP A 49 -4.97 -4.06 -4.86
CA ASP A 49 -5.81 -3.01 -5.45
C ASP A 49 -7.29 -3.12 -5.03
N GLU A 50 -7.85 -4.33 -5.03
CA GLU A 50 -9.21 -4.58 -4.55
C GLU A 50 -9.36 -4.18 -3.07
N LYS A 51 -8.37 -4.50 -2.25
CA LYS A 51 -8.37 -4.19 -0.82
C LYS A 51 -8.18 -2.70 -0.56
N LYS A 52 -7.30 -2.03 -1.32
CA LYS A 52 -7.18 -0.57 -1.36
C LYS A 52 -8.54 0.06 -1.63
N ARG A 53 -9.19 -0.32 -2.74
CA ARG A 53 -10.50 0.21 -3.11
C ARG A 53 -11.55 -0.01 -2.03
N ALA A 54 -11.62 -1.20 -1.44
CA ALA A 54 -12.56 -1.49 -0.37
C ALA A 54 -12.32 -0.60 0.87
N ILE A 55 -11.07 -0.46 1.31
CA ILE A 55 -10.71 0.37 2.45
C ILE A 55 -11.04 1.84 2.18
N TYR A 56 -10.61 2.39 1.04
CA TYR A 56 -10.88 3.78 0.67
C TYR A 56 -12.38 4.06 0.44
N ALA A 57 -13.16 3.06 -0.01
CA ALA A 57 -14.61 3.16 -0.17
C ALA A 57 -15.35 3.20 1.19
N HIS A 58 -14.84 2.50 2.19
CA HIS A 58 -15.47 2.36 3.51
C HIS A 58 -14.85 3.24 4.60
N LEU A 59 -14.10 4.28 4.23
CA LEU A 59 -13.49 5.19 5.20
C LEU A 59 -14.56 5.91 6.04
N THR A 60 -14.36 5.87 7.35
CA THR A 60 -15.08 6.70 8.30
C THR A 60 -14.73 8.18 8.10
N PRO A 61 -15.60 9.12 8.52
CA PRO A 61 -15.31 10.55 8.43
C PRO A 61 -13.97 10.94 9.09
N TRP A 62 -13.62 10.32 10.21
CA TRP A 62 -12.35 10.55 10.90
C TRP A 62 -11.14 10.06 10.08
N GLN A 63 -11.22 8.87 9.49
CA GLN A 63 -10.16 8.34 8.62
C GLN A 63 -9.94 9.21 7.37
N LYS A 64 -11.01 9.77 6.79
CA LYS A 64 -10.89 10.74 5.69
C LYS A 64 -10.13 12.00 6.12
N VAL A 65 -10.37 12.50 7.34
CA VAL A 65 -9.63 13.64 7.91
C VAL A 65 -8.15 13.29 8.11
N GLN A 66 -7.84 12.07 8.57
CA GLN A 66 -6.47 11.61 8.73
C GLN A 66 -5.72 11.58 7.38
N ILE A 67 -6.35 11.08 6.32
CA ILE A 67 -5.79 11.13 4.96
C ILE A 67 -5.62 12.56 4.45
N ALA A 68 -6.61 13.43 4.67
CA ALA A 68 -6.54 14.82 4.22
C ALA A 68 -5.41 15.63 4.88
N ARG A 69 -5.04 15.26 6.12
CA ARG A 69 -3.93 15.84 6.88
C ARG A 69 -2.58 15.17 6.58
N HIS A 70 -2.55 14.20 5.68
CA HIS A 70 -1.32 13.47 5.38
C HIS A 70 -0.27 14.40 4.75
N PRO A 71 0.97 14.44 5.28
CA PRO A 71 2.00 15.37 4.82
C PRO A 71 2.45 15.14 3.38
N LYS A 72 2.28 13.93 2.83
CA LYS A 72 2.52 13.64 1.40
C LYS A 72 1.37 14.05 0.47
N ARG A 73 0.23 14.55 0.96
CA ARG A 73 -0.77 15.08 0.04
C ARG A 73 -0.12 16.26 -0.68
N PRO A 74 0.03 16.23 -2.02
CA PRO A 74 0.62 17.35 -2.73
C PRO A 74 -0.23 18.58 -2.40
N LEU A 75 0.38 19.50 -1.65
CA LEU A 75 -0.20 20.81 -1.43
C LEU A 75 -0.20 21.47 -2.80
N VAL A 76 -1.38 21.88 -3.26
CA VAL A 76 -1.47 22.83 -4.35
C VAL A 76 -0.84 24.13 -3.84
N THR A 77 0.45 24.30 -4.12
CA THR A 77 1.08 25.62 -4.05
C THR A 77 0.57 26.36 -5.29
N ASP A 78 -0.23 27.41 -5.07
CA ASP A 78 -0.69 28.35 -6.08
C ASP A 78 0.50 29.02 -6.80
#